data_AF-A0A4Q4BWC0-F1
#
_entry.id   AF-A0A4Q4BWC0-F1
#
_cell.length_a   1.000
_cell.length_b   1.000
_cell.length_c   1.000
_cell.angle_alpha   90.00
_cell.angle_beta   90.00
_cell.angle_gamma   90.00
#
_symmetry.space_group_name_H-M   'P 1'
#
loop_
_entity.id
_entity.type
_entity.pdbx_description
1 polymer ?
#
loop_
_entity_poly.entity_id
_entity_poly.type
_entity_poly.pdbx_seq_one_letter_code
_entity_poly.pdbx_strand_id
1 'polypeptide(L)' 'MIAVTRRTRNALLRRWQAAAERAEAGMSTAEYAVGTIAAVAFAAVLIAVVKSATVRSALEGIISSALSTR' A
#
# COMPACT_ATOMS: atom_id res chain seq x y z
N MET A 1 -9.11 -38.82 -33.91
CA MET A 1 -8.20 -38.50 -32.79
C MET A 1 -7.79 -37.02 -32.71
N ILE A 2 -7.57 -36.31 -33.83
CA ILE A 2 -7.08 -34.91 -33.86
C ILE A 2 -8.12 -33.84 -33.39
N ALA A 3 -9.42 -34.09 -33.57
CA ALA A 3 -10.48 -33.13 -33.21
C ALA A 3 -10.77 -33.05 -31.70
N VAL A 4 -10.60 -34.16 -30.96
CA VAL A 4 -10.82 -34.22 -29.50
C VAL A 4 -9.79 -33.36 -28.75
N THR A 5 -8.52 -33.42 -29.17
CA THR A 5 -7.42 -32.63 -28.59
C THR A 5 -7.60 -31.12 -28.76
N ARG A 6 -8.23 -30.67 -29.86
CA ARG A 6 -8.52 -29.24 -30.09
C ARG A 6 -9.61 -28.72 -29.15
N ARG A 7 -10.61 -29.56 -28.85
CA ARG A 7 -11.76 -29.17 -28.00
C ARG A 7 -11.35 -28.96 -26.55
N THR A 8 -10.51 -29.83 -26.00
CA THR A 8 -9.99 -29.72 -24.63
C THR A 8 -9.01 -28.56 -24.48
N ARG A 9 -8.09 -28.38 -25.46
CA ARG A 9 -7.17 -27.23 -25.47
C ARG A 9 -7.92 -25.89 -25.47
N ASN A 10 -8.95 -25.76 -26.29
CA ASN A 10 -9.75 -24.54 -26.35
C ASN A 10 -10.53 -24.29 -25.06
N ALA A 11 -11.03 -25.34 -24.38
CA ALA A 11 -11.69 -25.20 -23.08
C ALA A 11 -10.73 -24.70 -22.00
N LEU A 12 -9.49 -25.22 -21.98
CA LEU A 12 -8.46 -24.74 -21.05
C LEU A 12 -8.12 -23.28 -21.33
N LEU A 13 -7.84 -22.90 -22.57
CA LEU A 13 -7.50 -21.52 -22.94
C LEU A 13 -8.60 -20.52 -22.52
N ARG A 14 -9.88 -20.87 -22.70
CA ARG A 14 -11.00 -20.04 -22.22
C ARG A 14 -11.05 -19.91 -20.70
N ARG A 15 -10.71 -20.96 -19.96
CA ARG A 15 -10.61 -20.91 -18.49
C ARG A 15 -9.45 -20.04 -18.03
N TRP A 16 -8.32 -20.10 -18.72
CA TRP A 16 -7.16 -19.23 -18.45
C TRP A 16 -7.49 -17.76 -18.73
N GLN A 17 -8.16 -17.45 -19.85
CA GLN A 17 -8.63 -16.11 -20.16
C GLN A 17 -9.59 -15.56 -19.10
N ALA A 18 -10.60 -16.35 -18.72
CA ALA A 18 -11.55 -15.95 -17.67
C ALA A 18 -10.89 -15.79 -16.29
N ALA A 19 -9.80 -16.51 -16.01
CA ALA A 19 -9.02 -16.31 -14.78
C ALA A 19 -8.19 -15.02 -14.83
N ALA A 20 -7.58 -14.71 -15.98
CA ALA A 20 -6.84 -13.47 -16.19
C ALA A 20 -7.75 -12.24 -16.06
N GLU A 21 -8.93 -12.26 -16.68
CA GLU A 21 -9.92 -11.16 -16.58
C GLU A 21 -10.36 -10.90 -15.13
N ARG A 22 -10.52 -11.97 -14.33
CA ARG A 22 -10.85 -11.82 -12.90
C ARG A 22 -9.71 -11.25 -12.08
N ALA A 23 -8.46 -11.60 -12.41
CA ALA A 23 -7.29 -11.03 -11.75
C ALA A 23 -7.19 -9.53 -12.02
N GLU A 24 -7.45 -9.11 -13.26
CA GLU A 24 -7.46 -7.70 -13.64
C GLU A 24 -8.55 -6.90 -12.91
N ALA A 25 -9.75 -7.49 -12.77
CA ALA A 25 -10.84 -6.87 -12.03
C ALA A 25 -10.50 -6.61 -10.54
N GLY A 26 -9.60 -7.40 -9.94
CA GLY A 26 -9.13 -7.22 -8.57
C GLY A 26 -7.89 -6.33 -8.42
N MET A 27 -7.24 -5.95 -9.54
CA MET A 27 -5.99 -5.21 -9.52
C MET A 27 -6.14 -3.84 -8.86
N SER A 28 -7.19 -3.08 -9.23
CA SER A 28 -7.44 -1.76 -8.65
C SER A 28 -7.67 -1.82 -7.14
N THR A 29 -8.38 -2.83 -6.61
CA THR A 29 -8.56 -2.98 -5.16
C THR A 29 -7.25 -3.33 -4.43
N ALA A 30 -6.40 -4.15 -5.04
CA ALA A 30 -5.09 -4.49 -4.49
C ALA A 30 -4.16 -3.25 -4.45
N GLU A 31 -4.17 -2.42 -5.49
CA GLU A 31 -3.42 -1.16 -5.54
C GLU A 31 -3.83 -0.20 -4.42
N TYR A 32 -5.14 -0.01 -4.20
CA TYR A 32 -5.63 0.80 -3.09
C TYR A 32 -5.20 0.25 -1.72
N ALA A 33 -5.23 -1.08 -1.54
CA ALA A 33 -4.81 -1.71 -0.30
C ALA A 33 -3.31 -1.48 -0.03
N VAL A 34 -2.47 -1.71 -1.04
CA VAL A 34 -1.02 -1.49 -0.94
C VAL A 34 -0.71 -0.01 -0.71
N GLY A 35 -1.39 0.90 -1.41
CA GLY A 35 -1.25 2.34 -1.21
C GLY A 35 -1.60 2.77 0.22
N THR A 36 -2.67 2.20 0.78
CA THR A 36 -3.06 2.45 2.18
C THR A 36 -2.00 1.95 3.17
N ILE A 37 -1.50 0.72 2.97
CA ILE A 37 -0.45 0.14 3.83
C ILE A 37 0.82 0.99 3.77
N ALA A 38 1.23 1.42 2.57
CA ALA A 38 2.40 2.29 2.38
C ALA A 38 2.22 3.64 3.11
N ALA A 39 1.05 4.26 3.01
CA ALA A 39 0.74 5.50 3.72
C ALA A 39 0.76 5.33 5.24
N VAL A 40 0.18 4.25 5.76
CA VAL A 40 0.18 3.94 7.20
C VAL A 40 1.59 3.68 7.72
N ALA A 41 2.42 2.95 6.96
CA ALA A 41 3.81 2.72 7.31
C ALA A 41 4.61 4.04 7.39
N PHE A 42 4.41 4.93 6.41
CA PHE A 42 5.03 6.25 6.43
C PHE A 42 4.56 7.10 7.62
N ALA A 43 3.26 7.09 7.94
CA ALA A 43 2.73 7.76 9.12
C ALA A 43 3.34 7.24 10.42
N ALA A 44 3.56 5.93 10.55
CA ALA A 44 4.21 5.35 11.71
C ALA A 44 5.66 5.85 11.88
N VAL A 45 6.40 5.99 10.78
CA VAL A 45 7.75 6.59 10.79
C VAL A 45 7.68 8.05 11.24
N LEU A 46 6.75 8.85 10.70
CA LEU A 46 6.60 10.25 11.11
C LEU A 46 6.24 10.39 12.60
N ILE A 47 5.37 9.52 13.12
CA ILE A 47 5.04 9.49 14.54
C ILE A 47 6.30 9.18 15.37
N ALA A 48 7.13 8.24 14.94
CA ALA A 48 8.39 7.95 15.63
C ALA A 48 9.34 9.16 15.63
N VAL A 49 9.45 9.87 14.51
CA VAL A 49 10.25 11.10 14.40
C VAL A 49 9.75 12.18 15.36
N VAL A 50 8.43 12.46 15.36
CA VAL A 50 7.84 13.48 16.24
C VAL A 50 8.00 13.14 17.72
N LYS A 51 7.94 11.84 18.06
CA LYS A 51 8.14 11.35 19.43
C LYS A 51 9.62 11.28 19.86
N SER A 52 10.56 11.56 18.96
CA SER A 52 11.99 11.50 19.29
C SER A 52 12.40 12.57 20.29
N ALA A 53 13.43 12.27 21.09
CA ALA A 53 13.97 13.21 22.07
C ALA A 53 14.44 14.51 21.42
N THR A 54 15.08 14.43 20.24
CA THR A 54 15.55 15.59 19.49
C THR A 54 14.42 16.54 19.12
N VAL A 55 13.32 16.03 18.54
CA VAL A 55 12.17 16.87 18.17
C VAL A 55 11.48 17.44 19.40
N ARG A 56 11.32 16.63 20.45
CA ARG A 56 10.73 17.08 21.71
C ARG A 56 11.56 18.22 22.35
N SER A 57 12.87 18.07 22.45
CA SER A 57 13.75 19.11 23.01
C SER A 57 13.77 20.39 22.16
N ALA A 58 13.70 20.26 20.83
CA ALA A 58 13.56 21.42 19.96
C ALA A 58 12.25 22.18 20.23
N LEU A 59 11.13 21.47 20.33
CA LEU A 59 9.83 22.07 20.67
C LEU A 59 9.83 22.69 22.06
N GLU A 60 10.40 22.01 23.06
CA GLU A 60 10.58 22.56 24.42
C GLU A 60 11.39 23.85 24.41
N GLY A 61 12.46 23.93 23.60
CA GLY A 61 13.26 25.14 23.44
C GLY A 61 12.47 26.29 22.80
N ILE A 62 11.67 26.00 21.77
CA ILE A 62 10.80 27.01 21.13
C ILE A 62 9.77 27.53 22.13
N ILE A 63 9.10 26.62 22.85
CA ILE A 63 8.09 26.98 23.86
C ILE A 63 8.73 27.80 24.99
N SER A 64 9.87 27.36 25.52
CA SER A 64 10.59 28.09 26.57
C SER A 64 11.02 29.48 26.11
N SER A 65 11.44 29.63 24.86
CA SER A 65 11.80 30.94 24.29
C SER A 65 10.58 31.84 24.15
N ALA A 66 9.44 31.29 23.73
CA ALA A 66 8.19 32.04 23.61
C ALA A 66 7.58 32.44 24.97
N LEU A 67 7.75 31.60 26.00
CA LEU A 67 7.26 31.85 27.36
C LEU A 67 8.24 32.65 28.23
N SER A 68 9.50 32.75 27.81
CA SER A 68 10.48 33.63 28.44
C SER A 68 10.10 35.09 28.14
N THR A 69 9.05 35.58 28.78
CA THR A 69 8.76 36.99 28.93
C THR A 69 9.92 37.61 29.69
N ARG A 70 10.76 38.31 28.93
CA ARG A 70 11.39 39.50 29.45
C ARG A 70 10.37 40.63 29.47
#